data_AF-A0A7C4NHI8-F1
#
_entry.id   AF-A0A7C4NHI8-F1
#
_cell.length_a   1.000
_cell.length_b   1.000
_cell.length_c   1.000
_cell.angle_alpha   90.00
_cell.angle_beta   90.00
_cell.angle_gamma   90.00
#
_symmetry.space_group_name_H-M   'P 1'
#
loop_
_entity.id
_entity.type
_entity.pdbx_description
1 polymer ?
#
loop_
_entity_poly.entity_id
_entity_poly.type
_entity_poly.pdbx_seq_one_letter_code
_entity_poly.pdbx_strand_id
1 'polypeptide(L)'
;MVWDVSVAYYGCPYPSHVEDDLKEIYEAGFTSITLCVNEYEWPSMVNAKKTVVDRAHRIGLKVFVDVHGFGFFVPGHFSIAVPSNPDWCEVDSNGHIYPIRGCPNNPEYRAWLKNSVREIVNRLKPDGIFWDEPSLVVPKGWPEVWTCRCSICRRTFHEEYGYDMPGSLT
;
A
#
# COMPACT_ATOMS: atom_id res chain seq x y z
N MET A 1 15.73 5.42 24.55
CA MET A 1 16.68 5.58 23.44
C MET A 1 15.88 5.39 22.17
N VAL A 2 15.79 6.43 21.33
CA VAL A 2 15.10 6.32 20.03
C VAL A 2 15.99 5.49 19.11
N TRP A 3 15.46 4.41 18.55
CA TRP A 3 16.23 3.47 17.73
C TRP A 3 16.15 3.77 16.23
N ASP A 4 15.20 4.61 15.82
CA ASP A 4 15.02 5.06 14.45
C ASP A 4 14.42 6.48 14.38
N VAL A 5 14.97 7.30 13.48
CA VAL A 5 14.45 8.60 13.05
C VAL A 5 14.38 8.53 11.52
N SER A 6 13.16 8.54 10.99
CA SER A 6 12.90 8.30 9.56
C SER A 6 12.36 9.54 8.85
N VAL A 7 12.57 9.60 7.54
CA VAL A 7 11.98 10.60 6.66
C VAL A 7 11.33 9.94 5.45
N ALA A 8 10.16 10.46 5.04
CA ALA A 8 9.53 10.03 3.80
C ALA A 8 10.37 10.48 2.60
N TYR A 9 10.65 9.55 1.69
CA TYR A 9 11.42 9.82 0.49
C TYR A 9 10.70 9.24 -0.73
N TYR A 10 10.25 10.11 -1.64
CA TYR A 10 9.58 9.67 -2.85
C TYR A 10 10.55 8.98 -3.83
N GLY A 11 11.82 9.36 -3.79
CA GLY A 11 12.84 8.92 -4.74
C GLY A 11 12.90 9.81 -5.98
N CYS A 12 13.95 9.59 -6.78
CA CYS A 12 14.22 10.32 -8.00
C CYS A 12 14.63 9.34 -9.12
N PRO A 13 14.18 9.53 -10.38
CA PRO A 13 14.63 8.69 -11.49
C PRO A 13 16.10 8.92 -11.88
N TYR A 14 16.71 10.04 -11.46
CA TYR A 14 18.08 10.41 -11.80
C TYR A 14 19.05 10.01 -10.68
N PRO A 15 19.97 9.05 -10.91
CA PRO A 15 20.84 8.52 -9.85
C PRO A 15 21.75 9.56 -9.17
N SER A 16 22.17 10.61 -9.88
CA SER A 16 23.02 11.66 -9.29
C SER A 16 22.29 12.40 -8.18
N HIS A 17 21.02 12.75 -8.37
CA HIS A 17 20.21 13.42 -7.36
C HIS A 17 19.93 12.52 -6.16
N VAL A 18 19.74 11.21 -6.39
CA VAL A 18 19.57 10.24 -5.30
C VAL A 18 20.76 10.24 -4.35
N GLU A 19 21.99 10.35 -4.85
CA GLU A 19 23.17 10.36 -3.98
C GLU A 19 23.25 11.62 -3.11
N ASP A 20 22.96 12.78 -3.68
CA ASP A 20 22.94 14.05 -2.96
C ASP A 20 21.83 14.08 -1.90
N ASP A 21 20.60 13.67 -2.26
CA ASP A 21 19.45 13.61 -1.35
C ASP A 21 19.74 12.70 -0.14
N LEU A 22 20.24 11.48 -0.40
CA LEU A 22 20.51 10.50 0.66
C LEU A 22 21.64 10.97 1.59
N LYS A 23 22.64 11.66 1.04
CA LYS A 23 23.71 12.25 1.84
C LYS A 23 23.18 13.36 2.74
N GLU A 24 22.34 14.24 2.22
CA GLU A 24 21.70 15.30 3.03
C GLU A 24 20.85 14.70 4.16
N ILE A 25 20.05 13.67 3.85
CA ILE A 25 19.24 12.94 4.84
C ILE A 25 20.13 12.34 5.94
N TYR A 26 21.23 11.68 5.56
CA TYR A 26 22.16 11.10 6.52
C TYR A 26 22.86 12.16 7.38
N GLU A 27 23.35 13.25 6.78
CA GLU A 27 24.02 14.36 7.48
C GLU A 27 23.07 15.11 8.43
N ALA A 28 21.76 15.15 8.12
CA ALA A 28 20.71 15.67 8.99
C ALA A 28 20.42 14.77 10.22
N GLY A 29 21.01 13.57 10.28
CA GLY A 29 20.91 12.67 11.43
C GLY A 29 19.76 11.66 11.36
N PHE A 30 19.12 11.49 10.20
CA PHE A 30 18.17 10.41 9.99
C PHE A 30 18.89 9.05 9.94
N THR A 31 18.20 8.01 10.39
CA THR A 31 18.71 6.63 10.42
C THR A 31 18.05 5.73 9.38
N SER A 32 16.94 6.17 8.80
CA SER A 32 16.23 5.45 7.76
C SER A 32 15.45 6.38 6.83
N ILE A 33 15.03 5.82 5.70
CA ILE A 33 14.04 6.43 4.81
C ILE A 33 12.82 5.52 4.69
N THR A 34 11.67 6.15 4.49
CA THR A 34 10.43 5.49 4.03
C THR A 34 10.30 5.75 2.53
N LEU A 35 10.70 4.78 1.71
CA LEU A 35 10.75 4.88 0.26
C LEU A 35 9.40 4.55 -0.37
N CYS A 36 8.76 5.52 -1.02
CA CYS A 36 7.53 5.29 -1.76
C CYS A 36 7.76 4.38 -2.98
N VAL A 37 7.01 3.29 -3.06
CA VAL A 37 6.86 2.45 -4.25
C VAL A 37 5.37 2.34 -4.54
N ASN A 38 4.93 2.92 -5.66
CA ASN A 38 3.54 2.84 -6.08
C ASN A 38 3.32 1.90 -7.27
N GLU A 39 2.08 1.42 -7.40
CA GLU A 39 1.68 0.45 -8.42
C GLU A 39 1.97 0.92 -9.85
N TYR A 40 1.75 2.22 -10.13
CA TYR A 40 1.91 2.79 -11.47
C TYR A 40 3.36 2.90 -11.91
N GLU A 41 4.24 3.40 -11.05
CA GLU A 41 5.66 3.60 -11.36
C GLU A 41 6.48 2.31 -11.23
N TRP A 42 6.01 1.34 -10.43
CA TRP A 42 6.79 0.14 -10.13
C TRP A 42 7.39 -0.55 -11.37
N PRO A 43 6.63 -0.84 -12.45
CA PRO A 43 7.16 -1.55 -13.61
C PRO A 43 8.30 -0.82 -14.32
N SER A 44 8.28 0.52 -14.34
CA SER A 44 9.27 1.33 -15.06
C SER A 44 10.41 1.83 -14.17
N MET A 45 10.20 1.91 -12.85
CA MET A 45 11.15 2.48 -11.89
C MET A 45 11.93 1.46 -11.07
N VAL A 46 11.79 0.15 -11.29
CA VAL A 46 12.48 -0.90 -10.52
C VAL A 46 13.97 -0.60 -10.32
N ASN A 47 14.68 -0.24 -11.39
CA ASN A 47 16.12 0.03 -11.35
C ASN A 47 16.47 1.31 -10.58
N ALA A 48 15.64 2.36 -10.72
CA ALA A 48 15.84 3.60 -9.98
C ALA A 48 15.61 3.38 -8.48
N LYS A 49 14.51 2.71 -8.10
CA LYS A 49 14.21 2.36 -6.71
C LYS A 49 15.27 1.43 -6.13
N LYS A 50 15.79 0.46 -6.91
CA LYS A 50 16.93 -0.39 -6.48
C LYS A 50 18.19 0.43 -6.21
N THR A 51 18.46 1.42 -7.04
CA THR A 51 19.59 2.34 -6.84
C THR A 51 19.43 3.10 -5.53
N VAL A 52 18.23 3.62 -5.24
CA VAL A 52 17.95 4.28 -3.95
C VAL A 52 18.27 3.34 -2.78
N VAL A 53 17.75 2.10 -2.80
CA VAL A 53 17.98 1.14 -1.69
C VAL A 53 19.47 0.83 -1.52
N ASP A 54 20.17 0.52 -2.61
CA ASP A 54 21.59 0.18 -2.56
C ASP A 54 22.48 1.32 -2.08
N ARG A 55 22.10 2.57 -2.39
CA ARG A 55 22.87 3.76 -1.98
C ARG A 55 22.60 4.10 -0.54
N ALA A 56 21.34 4.02 -0.09
CA ALA A 56 20.97 4.20 1.30
C ALA A 56 21.73 3.22 2.21
N HIS A 57 21.73 1.93 1.85
CA HIS A 57 22.47 0.91 2.60
C HIS A 57 23.97 1.16 2.67
N ARG A 58 24.59 1.65 1.57
CA ARG A 58 26.03 1.95 1.54
C ARG A 58 26.44 3.06 2.51
N ILE A 59 25.57 4.03 2.74
CA ILE A 59 25.84 5.14 3.67
C ILE A 59 25.30 4.87 5.07
N GLY A 60 24.70 3.70 5.31
CA GLY A 60 24.22 3.27 6.63
C GLY A 60 22.77 3.65 6.94
N LEU A 61 22.00 4.15 5.97
CA LEU A 61 20.55 4.34 6.12
C LEU A 61 19.81 3.03 5.91
N LYS A 62 18.85 2.72 6.79
CA LYS A 62 17.87 1.67 6.55
C LYS A 62 16.80 2.14 5.57
N VAL A 63 16.13 1.20 4.92
CA VAL A 63 15.06 1.48 3.96
C VAL A 63 13.82 0.67 4.30
N PHE A 64 12.75 1.37 4.65
CA PHE A 64 11.40 0.82 4.72
C PHE A 64 10.68 1.17 3.43
N VAL A 65 10.19 0.17 2.69
CA VAL A 65 9.44 0.44 1.47
C VAL A 65 7.97 0.63 1.82
N ASP A 66 7.44 1.77 1.41
CA ASP A 66 6.03 2.11 1.52
C ASP A 66 5.29 1.74 0.24
N VAL A 67 4.27 0.89 0.37
CA VAL A 67 3.59 0.25 -0.75
C VAL A 67 2.32 1.03 -1.09
N HIS A 68 2.47 2.07 -1.92
CA HIS A 68 1.40 3.03 -2.26
C HIS A 68 0.54 2.57 -3.43
N GLY A 69 -0.75 2.86 -3.39
CA GLY A 69 -1.66 2.61 -4.52
C GLY A 69 -1.97 1.14 -4.84
N PHE A 70 -1.32 0.15 -4.21
CA PHE A 70 -1.64 -1.27 -4.41
C PHE A 70 -2.99 -1.62 -3.75
N GLY A 71 -4.06 -1.44 -4.51
CA GLY A 71 -5.47 -1.55 -4.10
C GLY A 71 -6.04 -0.38 -3.29
N PHE A 72 -5.30 0.72 -3.29
CA PHE A 72 -5.63 2.08 -2.86
C PHE A 72 -6.01 2.30 -1.40
N PHE A 73 -5.00 2.58 -0.58
CA PHE A 73 -5.17 2.95 0.84
C PHE A 73 -4.83 4.42 1.13
N VAL A 74 -3.85 5.01 0.43
CA VAL A 74 -3.45 6.42 0.59
C VAL A 74 -3.84 7.25 -0.65
N PRO A 75 -4.36 8.49 -0.47
CA PRO A 75 -4.64 9.41 -1.57
C PRO A 75 -3.36 9.88 -2.29
N GLY A 76 -3.35 9.82 -3.62
CA GLY A 76 -2.24 10.33 -4.46
C GLY A 76 -1.78 9.36 -5.54
N HIS A 77 -1.93 8.04 -5.32
CA HIS A 77 -1.54 7.00 -6.28
C HIS A 77 -2.66 5.99 -6.45
N PHE A 78 -3.32 5.98 -7.60
CA PHE A 78 -4.44 5.06 -7.85
C PHE A 78 -3.97 3.64 -8.15
N SER A 79 -4.82 2.66 -7.81
CA SER A 79 -4.60 1.28 -8.24
C SER A 79 -4.96 1.09 -9.72
N ILE A 80 -4.18 0.31 -10.44
CA ILE A 80 -4.43 -0.06 -11.85
C ILE A 80 -5.10 -1.43 -11.92
N ALA A 81 -4.68 -2.34 -11.06
CA ALA A 81 -5.14 -3.71 -11.00
C ALA A 81 -6.60 -3.78 -10.52
N VAL A 82 -6.99 -3.00 -9.51
CA VAL A 82 -8.37 -3.07 -8.97
C VAL A 82 -9.43 -2.68 -10.01
N PRO A 83 -9.33 -1.55 -10.74
CA PRO A 83 -10.28 -1.22 -11.81
C PRO A 83 -10.35 -2.28 -12.92
N SER A 84 -9.25 -3.00 -13.15
CA SER A 84 -9.17 -4.07 -14.16
C SER A 84 -9.75 -5.41 -13.65
N ASN A 85 -10.08 -5.51 -12.37
CA ASN A 85 -10.66 -6.68 -11.73
C ASN A 85 -11.87 -6.27 -10.86
N PRO A 86 -13.04 -5.97 -11.46
CA PRO A 86 -14.20 -5.44 -10.73
C PRO A 86 -14.66 -6.28 -9.54
N ASP A 87 -14.49 -7.60 -9.58
CA ASP A 87 -14.83 -8.52 -8.49
C ASP A 87 -13.98 -8.32 -7.22
N TRP A 88 -12.85 -7.60 -7.35
CA TRP A 88 -11.99 -7.24 -6.22
C TRP A 88 -12.49 -6.03 -5.45
N CYS A 89 -13.41 -5.26 -6.01
CA CYS A 89 -13.79 -3.96 -5.45
C CYS A 89 -14.53 -4.08 -4.11
N GLU A 90 -14.35 -3.06 -3.28
CA GLU A 90 -15.24 -2.82 -2.16
C GLU A 90 -16.66 -2.49 -2.65
N VAL A 91 -17.65 -2.94 -1.89
CA VAL A 91 -19.07 -2.68 -2.15
C VAL A 91 -19.71 -2.18 -0.87
N ASP A 92 -20.52 -1.12 -0.91
CA ASP A 92 -21.25 -0.65 0.27
C ASP A 92 -22.51 -1.47 0.58
N SER A 93 -23.16 -1.11 1.68
CA SER A 93 -24.40 -1.73 2.14
C SER A 93 -25.61 -1.54 1.22
N ASN A 94 -25.55 -0.59 0.28
CA ASN A 94 -26.56 -0.37 -0.76
C ASN A 94 -26.22 -1.06 -2.09
N GLY A 95 -25.05 -1.70 -2.19
CA GLY A 95 -24.58 -2.37 -3.40
C GLY A 95 -23.80 -1.47 -4.36
N HIS A 96 -23.40 -0.26 -3.96
CA HIS A 96 -22.54 0.60 -4.76
C HIS A 96 -21.10 0.07 -4.77
N ILE A 97 -20.49 0.01 -5.95
CA ILE A 97 -19.13 -0.50 -6.16
C ILE A 97 -18.12 0.64 -6.14
N TYR A 98 -17.00 0.46 -5.44
CA TYR A 98 -15.88 1.41 -5.40
C TYR A 98 -14.72 0.91 -6.29
N PRO A 99 -14.63 1.36 -7.56
CA PRO A 99 -13.81 0.72 -8.58
C PRO A 99 -12.29 0.84 -8.38
N ILE A 100 -11.84 1.70 -7.46
CA ILE A 100 -10.42 1.90 -7.16
C ILE A 100 -10.00 1.29 -5.82
N ARG A 101 -10.92 0.68 -5.07
CA ARG A 101 -10.69 0.21 -3.69
C ARG A 101 -10.79 -1.30 -3.61
N GLY A 102 -9.67 -1.96 -3.36
CA GLY A 102 -9.62 -3.41 -3.26
C GLY A 102 -10.15 -3.89 -1.92
N CYS A 103 -11.12 -4.81 -1.94
CA CYS A 103 -11.66 -5.43 -0.73
C CYS A 103 -10.57 -6.25 -0.03
N PRO A 104 -10.16 -5.92 1.21
CA PRO A 104 -9.09 -6.62 1.93
C PRO A 104 -9.38 -8.10 2.21
N ASN A 105 -10.65 -8.52 2.13
CA ASN A 105 -11.07 -9.91 2.28
C ASN A 105 -11.09 -10.69 0.96
N ASN A 106 -11.04 -10.04 -0.21
CA ASN A 106 -11.04 -10.74 -1.48
C ASN A 106 -9.74 -11.58 -1.62
N PRO A 107 -9.84 -12.91 -1.80
CA PRO A 107 -8.67 -13.78 -1.78
C PRO A 107 -7.76 -13.58 -2.99
N GLU A 108 -8.31 -13.25 -4.16
CA GLU A 108 -7.53 -13.00 -5.37
C GLU A 108 -6.77 -11.68 -5.27
N TYR A 109 -7.44 -10.62 -4.80
CA TYR A 109 -6.80 -9.35 -4.50
C TYR A 109 -5.66 -9.52 -3.48
N ARG A 110 -5.89 -10.23 -2.38
CA ARG A 110 -4.85 -10.54 -1.38
C ARG A 110 -3.70 -11.33 -1.99
N ALA A 111 -3.98 -12.28 -2.88
CA ALA A 111 -2.96 -13.08 -3.54
C ALA A 111 -2.10 -12.21 -4.47
N TRP A 112 -2.74 -11.39 -5.30
CA TRP A 112 -2.07 -10.40 -6.15
C TRP A 112 -1.18 -9.48 -5.31
N LEU A 113 -1.74 -8.88 -4.26
CA LEU A 113 -1.00 -7.94 -3.42
C LEU A 113 0.21 -8.59 -2.75
N LYS A 114 0.04 -9.79 -2.17
CA LYS A 114 1.16 -10.55 -1.59
C LYS A 114 2.23 -10.88 -2.62
N ASN A 115 1.84 -11.18 -3.86
CA ASN A 115 2.78 -11.45 -4.95
C ASN A 115 3.55 -10.19 -5.34
N SER A 116 2.87 -9.04 -5.47
CA SER A 116 3.49 -7.74 -5.74
C SER A 116 4.49 -7.34 -4.65
N VAL A 117 4.10 -7.44 -3.38
CA VAL A 117 5.01 -7.16 -2.25
C VAL A 117 6.19 -8.13 -2.24
N ARG A 118 5.97 -9.43 -2.51
CA ARG A 118 7.06 -10.41 -2.60
C ARG A 118 8.03 -10.06 -3.73
N GLU A 119 7.54 -9.60 -4.87
CA GLU A 119 8.38 -9.12 -5.96
C GLU A 119 9.22 -7.92 -5.54
N ILE A 120 8.58 -6.89 -4.95
CA ILE A 120 9.26 -5.69 -4.43
C ILE A 120 10.36 -6.07 -3.44
N VAL A 121 10.06 -6.91 -2.45
CA VAL A 121 11.04 -7.39 -1.47
C VAL A 121 12.18 -8.14 -2.15
N ASN A 122 11.88 -9.00 -3.13
CA ASN A 122 12.89 -9.76 -3.84
C ASN A 122 13.81 -8.89 -4.70
N ARG A 123 13.27 -7.85 -5.32
CA ARG A 123 14.02 -6.94 -6.21
C ARG A 123 14.83 -5.91 -5.41
N LEU A 124 14.22 -5.31 -4.39
CA LEU A 124 14.79 -4.18 -3.66
C LEU A 124 15.61 -4.59 -2.44
N LYS A 125 15.27 -5.71 -1.78
CA LYS A 125 15.87 -6.14 -0.51
C LYS A 125 15.82 -5.06 0.60
N PRO A 126 14.64 -4.44 0.89
CA PRO A 126 14.53 -3.43 1.94
C PRO A 126 14.64 -4.04 3.34
N ASP A 127 14.83 -3.19 4.35
CA ASP A 127 14.87 -3.57 5.77
C ASP A 127 13.47 -3.86 6.34
N GLY A 128 12.43 -3.36 5.69
CA GLY A 128 11.05 -3.65 6.03
C GLY A 128 10.05 -3.12 5.01
N ILE A 129 8.78 -3.46 5.23
CA ILE A 129 7.64 -2.93 4.49
C ILE A 129 6.84 -2.05 5.45
N PHE A 130 6.50 -0.85 4.99
CA PHE A 130 5.55 0.03 5.63
C PHE A 130 4.23 -0.04 4.85
N TRP A 131 3.13 -0.15 5.59
CA TRP A 131 1.80 -0.24 5.03
C TRP A 131 1.01 0.99 5.46
N ASP A 132 0.85 1.94 4.54
CA ASP A 132 0.29 3.23 4.85
C ASP A 132 -1.26 3.23 4.79
N GLU A 133 -1.87 3.78 5.85
CA GLU A 133 -3.32 3.97 6.08
C GLU A 133 -4.29 2.86 5.57
N PRO A 134 -4.14 1.59 5.99
CA PRO A 134 -5.08 0.54 5.61
C PRO A 134 -6.49 0.88 6.12
N SER A 135 -7.42 1.06 5.20
CA SER A 135 -8.76 1.55 5.48
C SER A 135 -9.79 0.95 4.52
N LEU A 136 -11.02 0.82 5.01
CA LEU A 136 -12.18 0.63 4.15
C LEU A 136 -12.67 2.00 3.65
N VAL A 137 -13.39 2.02 2.53
CA VAL A 137 -14.02 3.24 2.06
C VAL A 137 -15.01 3.76 3.09
N VAL A 138 -14.91 5.05 3.40
CA VAL A 138 -15.96 5.75 4.16
C VAL A 138 -16.93 6.39 3.16
N PRO A 139 -18.11 5.80 2.93
CA PRO A 139 -19.09 6.36 2.00
C PRO A 139 -19.69 7.66 2.56
N LYS A 140 -20.22 8.52 1.68
CA LYS A 140 -20.85 9.79 2.08
C LYS A 140 -22.03 9.61 3.05
N GLY A 141 -22.69 8.46 3.02
CA GLY A 141 -23.82 8.13 3.88
C GLY A 141 -23.44 7.45 5.19
N TRP A 142 -22.19 7.52 5.63
CA TRP A 142 -21.76 6.94 6.90
C TRP A 142 -22.45 7.62 8.11
N PRO A 143 -22.92 6.86 9.12
CA PRO A 143 -22.79 5.41 9.30
C PRO A 143 -23.90 4.54 8.68
N GLU A 144 -24.95 5.13 8.11
CA GLU A 144 -26.09 4.38 7.55
C GLU A 144 -25.67 3.52 6.34
N VAL A 145 -24.75 4.04 5.53
CA VAL A 145 -24.08 3.36 4.44
C VAL A 145 -22.66 3.04 4.88
N TRP A 146 -22.20 1.81 4.63
CA TRP A 146 -20.87 1.39 5.05
C TRP A 146 -20.29 0.33 4.11
N THR A 147 -18.95 0.31 3.99
CA THR A 147 -18.22 -0.77 3.32
C THR A 147 -17.48 -1.63 4.34
N CYS A 148 -17.14 -2.87 4.04
CA CYS A 148 -17.39 -3.59 2.79
C CYS A 148 -18.43 -4.70 3.00
N ARG A 149 -19.51 -4.68 2.20
CA ARG A 149 -20.55 -5.72 2.13
C ARG A 149 -20.56 -6.46 0.79
N CYS A 150 -19.40 -6.63 0.14
CA CYS A 150 -19.31 -7.47 -1.06
C CYS A 150 -19.66 -8.94 -0.73
N SER A 151 -19.91 -9.76 -1.76
CA SER A 151 -20.31 -11.18 -1.59
C SER A 151 -19.32 -11.97 -0.73
N ILE A 152 -18.03 -11.68 -0.85
CA ILE A 152 -16.97 -12.33 -0.08
C ILE A 152 -17.05 -11.94 1.39
N CYS A 153 -17.15 -10.64 1.71
CA CYS A 153 -17.30 -10.17 3.08
C CYS A 153 -18.54 -10.77 3.75
N ARG A 154 -19.69 -10.80 3.06
CA ARG A 154 -20.93 -11.39 3.59
C ARG A 154 -20.77 -12.88 3.90
N ARG A 155 -20.14 -13.63 2.99
CA ARG A 155 -19.86 -15.06 3.18
C ARG A 155 -18.91 -15.28 4.36
N THR A 156 -17.76 -14.60 4.38
CA THR A 156 -16.75 -14.74 5.44
C THR A 156 -17.33 -14.40 6.81
N PHE A 157 -18.17 -13.37 6.90
CA PHE A 157 -18.88 -13.04 8.13
C PHE A 157 -19.85 -14.15 8.55
N HIS A 158 -20.66 -14.68 7.64
CA HIS A 158 -21.58 -15.79 7.97
C HIS A 158 -20.80 -17.04 8.41
N GLU A 159 -19.69 -17.35 7.77
CA GLU A 159 -18.80 -18.46 8.16
C GLU A 159 -18.21 -18.27 9.57
N GLU A 160 -17.87 -17.04 9.95
CA GLU A 160 -17.26 -16.71 11.25
C GLU A 160 -18.29 -16.61 12.38
N TYR A 161 -19.45 -16.00 12.11
CA TYR A 161 -20.43 -15.63 13.14
C TYR A 161 -21.73 -16.47 13.11
N GLY A 162 -21.99 -17.22 12.04
CA GLY A 162 -23.15 -18.11 11.93
C GLY A 162 -24.49 -17.42 11.63
N TYR A 163 -24.47 -16.16 11.21
CA TYR A 163 -25.66 -15.41 10.77
C TYR A 163 -25.32 -14.40 9.67
N ASP A 164 -26.33 -13.86 9.00
CA ASP A 164 -26.16 -12.91 7.90
C ASP A 164 -25.54 -11.59 8.36
N MET A 165 -24.57 -11.09 7.60
CA MET A 165 -23.95 -9.78 7.84
C MET A 165 -25.02 -8.68 7.88
N PRO A 166 -25.07 -7.85 8.95
CA PRO A 166 -26.09 -6.80 9.11
C PRO A 166 -26.17 -5.85 7.92
N GLY A 167 -27.36 -5.30 7.65
CA GLY A 167 -27.55 -4.25 6.63
C GLY A 167 -27.16 -2.86 7.13
N SER A 168 -27.21 -2.64 8.44
CA SER A 168 -26.98 -1.38 9.13
C SER A 168 -26.04 -1.59 10.31
N LEU A 169 -25.25 -0.58 10.64
CA LEU A 169 -24.48 -0.55 11.88
C LEU A 169 -25.41 -0.14 13.03
N THR A 170 -25.36 -0.85 14.15
CA THR A 170 -26.12 -0.56 15.37
C THR A 170 -25.25 0.09 16.43
#